data_AF-A0A2N2YRG7-F1
#
_entry.id   AF-A0A2N2YRG7-F1
#
_cell.length_a   1.000
_cell.length_b   1.000
_cell.length_c   1.000
_cell.angle_alpha   90.00
_cell.angle_beta   90.00
_cell.angle_gamma   90.00
#
_symmetry.space_group_name_H-M   'P 1'
#
loop_
_entity.id
_entity.type
_entity.pdbx_description
1 polymer ?
#
loop_
_entity_poly.entity_id
_entity_poly.type
_entity_poly.pdbx_seq_one_letter_code
_entity_poly.pdbx_strand_id
1 'polypeptide(L)'
;MNFENIKLKYKQKDNSLYDTTKVRELFSILYHENTKLDGFSSRMQGEEIGRFRNPYVTERSIQPYKFYPGHKITDLNEFHHDLEDDAFLSVINKRRSIRNYDPNYKVSLNELFHILFYSYGVTFQTKIPNSDYHVGYRNVPSAGGLFPLEVYTTLFNSQIEAGLYHYQDRNNYLELVKAGNHLDQLKAIINAEPYVNIKNSSGVIFITGLIERNSIKYGERGYRFMLQEVGYVGLAISYLCEYIGLGSCMIGSCIDDKVNEYLGIDGVFETVHSIIIFGKKQCDDVDINK
;
A
#
# COMPACT_ATOMS: atom_id res chain seq x y z
N MET A 1 4.18 18.86 14.43
CA MET A 1 4.45 18.70 15.88
C MET A 1 5.96 18.91 16.11
N ASN A 2 6.43 19.47 17.25
CA ASN A 2 7.87 19.69 17.47
C ASN A 2 8.57 18.40 17.97
N PHE A 3 9.91 18.39 17.94
CA PHE A 3 10.73 17.21 18.27
C PHE A 3 10.49 16.69 19.70
N GLU A 4 10.29 17.58 20.68
CA GLU A 4 10.10 17.21 22.09
C GLU A 4 8.74 16.55 22.37
N ASN A 5 7.66 17.06 21.77
CA ASN A 5 6.33 16.46 21.87
C ASN A 5 6.29 15.05 21.26
N ILE A 6 7.00 14.90 20.14
CA ILE A 6 7.13 13.64 19.43
C ILE A 6 7.92 12.63 20.28
N LYS A 7 9.07 13.02 20.86
CA LYS A 7 9.85 12.18 21.80
C LYS A 7 9.01 11.66 22.97
N LEU A 8 8.15 12.50 23.54
CA LEU A 8 7.24 12.11 24.63
C LEU A 8 6.25 11.03 24.17
N LYS A 9 5.63 11.22 22.99
CA LYS A 9 4.75 10.22 22.34
C LYS A 9 5.49 8.89 22.11
N TYR A 10 6.72 8.94 21.60
CA TYR A 10 7.57 7.75 21.38
C TYR A 10 7.88 7.03 22.69
N LYS A 11 8.37 7.74 23.72
CA LYS A 11 8.77 7.13 24.99
C LYS A 11 7.61 6.40 25.68
N GLN A 12 6.38 6.88 25.53
CA GLN A 12 5.19 6.25 26.11
C GLN A 12 4.74 5.00 25.34
N LYS A 13 5.10 4.87 24.07
CA LYS A 13 4.65 3.81 23.15
C LYS A 13 5.77 2.83 22.75
N ASP A 14 6.93 2.94 23.38
CA ASP A 14 8.09 2.13 23.07
C ASP A 14 7.95 0.70 23.61
N ASN A 15 7.55 -0.20 22.70
CA ASN A 15 7.49 -1.64 22.91
C ASN A 15 8.53 -2.39 22.05
N SER A 16 9.58 -1.68 21.62
CA SER A 16 10.54 -2.21 20.65
C SER A 16 11.31 -3.42 21.18
N LEU A 17 11.59 -4.35 20.26
CA LEU A 17 12.41 -5.53 20.52
C LEU A 17 13.92 -5.22 20.49
N TYR A 18 14.32 -4.05 19.99
CA TYR A 18 15.71 -3.73 19.64
C TYR A 18 16.11 -2.35 20.18
N ASP A 19 16.56 -2.29 21.46
CA ASP A 19 17.13 -1.11 22.14
C ASP A 19 17.12 0.20 21.31
N THR A 20 15.95 0.85 21.31
CA THR A 20 15.57 1.96 20.42
C THR A 20 16.23 3.28 20.77
N THR A 21 17.14 3.30 21.73
CA THR A 21 17.88 4.50 22.09
C THR A 21 18.55 5.13 20.85
N LYS A 22 18.91 4.32 19.85
CA LYS A 22 19.44 4.77 18.54
C LYS A 22 18.39 5.16 17.49
N VAL A 23 17.15 4.70 17.62
CA VAL A 23 16.05 4.92 16.67
C VAL A 23 15.24 6.19 17.01
N ARG A 24 15.18 6.56 18.30
CA ARG A 24 14.41 7.71 18.81
C ARG A 24 14.85 9.08 18.24
N GLU A 25 15.99 9.15 17.56
CA GLU A 25 16.53 10.39 16.99
C GLU A 25 16.44 10.46 15.45
N LEU A 26 15.74 9.52 14.81
CA LEU A 26 15.64 9.51 13.35
C LEU A 26 14.80 10.68 12.81
N PHE A 27 15.38 11.49 11.92
CA PHE A 27 14.68 12.52 11.16
C PHE A 27 13.59 11.95 10.24
N SER A 28 13.75 10.72 9.76
CA SER A 28 12.72 10.02 8.98
C SER A 28 11.42 9.83 9.76
N ILE A 29 11.52 9.61 11.07
CA ILE A 29 10.38 9.52 11.96
C ILE A 29 9.70 10.88 12.12
N LEU A 30 10.48 11.95 12.31
CA LEU A 30 9.96 13.32 12.33
C LEU A 30 9.27 13.67 11.00
N TYR A 31 9.89 13.31 9.88
CA TYR A 31 9.33 13.47 8.55
C TYR A 31 7.98 12.76 8.45
N HIS A 32 7.93 11.47 8.81
CA HIS A 32 6.70 10.68 8.77
C HIS A 32 5.58 11.35 9.58
N GLU A 33 5.82 11.67 10.86
CA GLU A 33 4.82 12.31 11.72
C GLU A 33 4.35 13.68 11.18
N ASN A 34 5.21 14.46 10.53
CA ASN A 34 4.81 15.75 9.95
C ASN A 34 4.17 15.63 8.56
N THR A 35 4.21 14.45 7.94
CA THR A 35 3.50 14.16 6.69
C THR A 35 2.17 13.46 6.89
N LYS A 36 1.85 13.01 8.10
CA LYS A 36 0.53 12.47 8.44
C LYS A 36 -0.55 13.50 8.21
N LEU A 37 -1.71 12.99 7.82
CA LEU A 37 -2.91 13.78 7.64
C LEU A 37 -3.84 13.64 8.86
N ASP A 38 -4.44 14.76 9.22
CA ASP A 38 -5.54 14.85 10.17
C ASP A 38 -6.77 15.46 9.46
N GLY A 39 -7.88 15.61 10.18
CA GLY A 39 -9.11 16.15 9.59
C GLY A 39 -8.96 17.56 9.01
N PHE A 40 -8.02 18.36 9.52
CA PHE A 40 -7.75 19.71 9.03
C PHE A 40 -6.75 19.71 7.86
N SER A 41 -5.59 19.08 8.03
CA SER A 41 -4.55 19.03 6.99
C SER A 41 -5.00 18.26 5.75
N SER A 42 -5.85 17.25 5.91
CA SER A 42 -6.46 16.55 4.79
C SER A 42 -7.37 17.45 3.96
N ARG A 43 -8.11 18.36 4.58
CA ARG A 43 -8.95 19.32 3.84
C ARG A 43 -8.10 20.29 3.04
N MET A 44 -7.05 20.83 3.66
CA MET A 44 -6.09 21.71 2.98
C MET A 44 -5.46 21.01 1.76
N GLN A 45 -5.04 19.75 1.91
CA GLN A 45 -4.51 18.97 0.80
C GLN A 45 -5.56 18.74 -0.30
N GLY A 46 -6.81 18.48 0.06
CA GLY A 46 -7.92 18.35 -0.90
C GLY A 46 -8.15 19.62 -1.73
N GLU A 47 -8.00 20.80 -1.12
CA GLU A 47 -8.10 22.10 -1.81
C GLU A 47 -6.93 22.30 -2.79
N GLU A 48 -5.71 21.94 -2.40
CA GLU A 48 -4.53 21.97 -3.28
C GLU A 48 -4.67 21.00 -4.46
N ILE A 49 -5.11 19.76 -4.22
CA ILE A 49 -5.41 18.78 -5.27
C ILE A 49 -6.53 19.30 -6.18
N GLY A 50 -7.54 19.96 -5.61
CA GLY A 50 -8.64 20.58 -6.36
C GLY A 50 -8.18 21.60 -7.40
N ARG A 51 -7.02 22.26 -7.21
CA ARG A 51 -6.44 23.19 -8.19
C ARG A 51 -6.11 22.54 -9.52
N PHE A 52 -5.87 21.23 -9.55
CA PHE A 52 -5.64 20.46 -10.78
C PHE A 52 -6.89 20.30 -11.65
N ARG A 53 -8.06 20.78 -11.19
CA ARG A 53 -9.26 20.93 -12.03
C ARG A 53 -9.25 22.20 -12.88
N ASN A 54 -8.32 23.13 -12.61
CA ASN A 54 -8.15 24.31 -13.44
C ASN A 54 -7.50 23.91 -14.77
N PRO A 55 -8.12 24.19 -15.93
CA PRO A 55 -7.60 23.78 -17.23
C PRO A 55 -6.14 24.20 -17.49
N TYR A 56 -5.72 25.38 -17.03
CA TYR A 56 -4.35 25.86 -17.18
C TYR A 56 -3.34 25.07 -16.34
N VAL A 57 -3.75 24.59 -15.16
CA VAL A 57 -2.92 23.72 -14.31
C VAL A 57 -2.87 22.33 -14.93
N THR A 58 -4.00 21.81 -15.42
CA THR A 58 -4.06 20.52 -16.11
C THR A 58 -3.16 20.50 -17.34
N GLU A 59 -3.25 21.50 -18.22
CA GLU A 59 -2.44 21.61 -19.45
C GLU A 59 -0.93 21.59 -19.16
N ARG A 60 -0.50 22.28 -18.10
CA ARG A 60 0.91 22.25 -17.66
C ARG A 60 1.31 20.91 -17.04
N SER A 61 0.38 20.26 -16.33
CA SER A 61 0.65 19.01 -15.62
C SER A 61 0.74 17.79 -16.55
N ILE A 62 0.10 17.85 -17.73
CA ILE A 62 0.13 16.77 -18.74
C ILE A 62 1.40 16.78 -19.62
N GLN A 63 2.41 17.59 -19.30
CA GLN A 63 3.69 17.67 -20.03
C GLN A 63 4.87 17.11 -19.21
N PRO A 64 4.85 15.83 -18.74
CA PRO A 64 5.93 15.26 -17.92
C PRO A 64 7.15 14.84 -18.74
N TYR A 65 7.34 15.41 -19.95
CA TYR A 65 8.34 14.94 -20.90
C TYR A 65 9.61 15.79 -20.81
N LYS A 66 10.75 15.11 -20.76
CA LYS A 66 12.07 15.73 -20.86
C LYS A 66 12.69 15.36 -22.20
N PHE A 67 13.19 16.36 -22.92
CA PHE A 67 13.86 16.17 -24.20
C PHE A 67 15.31 16.67 -24.13
N TYR A 68 16.17 16.07 -24.94
CA TYR A 68 17.56 16.50 -25.15
C TYR A 68 17.73 16.88 -26.63
N PRO A 69 17.49 18.15 -27.00
CA PRO A 69 17.56 18.59 -28.41
C PRO A 69 18.93 18.30 -29.04
N GLY A 70 18.94 17.95 -30.32
CA GLY A 70 20.17 17.70 -31.09
C GLY A 70 20.91 16.40 -30.76
N HIS A 71 20.40 15.57 -29.85
CA HIS A 71 20.98 14.26 -29.54
C HIS A 71 20.48 13.20 -30.51
N LYS A 72 21.29 12.16 -30.75
CA LYS A 72 20.89 11.02 -31.58
C LYS A 72 19.70 10.30 -30.94
N ILE A 73 18.67 10.03 -31.75
CA ILE A 73 17.47 9.31 -31.34
C ILE A 73 17.53 7.90 -31.95
N THR A 74 17.22 6.90 -31.13
CA THR A 74 16.89 5.55 -31.57
C THR A 74 15.39 5.37 -31.35
N ASP A 75 14.62 5.17 -32.42
CA ASP A 75 13.18 4.96 -32.32
C ASP A 75 12.88 3.54 -31.83
N LEU A 76 12.17 3.42 -30.71
CA LEU A 76 11.78 2.12 -30.16
C LEU A 76 10.41 1.65 -30.70
N ASN A 77 9.69 2.49 -31.46
CA ASN A 77 8.40 2.11 -32.06
C ASN A 77 8.54 1.07 -33.19
N GLU A 78 9.75 0.89 -33.72
CA GLU A 78 10.05 -0.10 -34.76
C GLU A 78 10.11 -1.53 -34.22
N PHE A 79 10.17 -1.72 -32.90
CA PHE A 79 10.20 -3.04 -32.28
C PHE A 79 8.79 -3.49 -31.88
N HIS A 80 8.48 -4.75 -32.15
CA HIS A 80 7.21 -5.38 -31.82
C HIS A 80 7.41 -6.56 -30.87
N HIS A 81 6.30 -7.03 -30.31
CA HIS A 81 6.32 -8.13 -29.36
C HIS A 81 6.46 -9.48 -30.09
N ASP A 82 7.58 -10.17 -29.85
CA ASP A 82 7.91 -11.43 -30.51
C ASP A 82 7.75 -12.67 -29.60
N LEU A 83 7.25 -12.52 -28.37
CA LEU A 83 7.08 -13.65 -27.46
C LEU A 83 5.71 -14.33 -27.68
N GLU A 84 5.70 -15.65 -27.72
CA GLU A 84 4.45 -16.43 -27.65
C GLU A 84 3.96 -16.45 -26.19
N ASP A 85 2.66 -16.21 -25.99
CA ASP A 85 1.95 -16.15 -24.70
C ASP A 85 2.04 -14.80 -23.92
N ASP A 86 1.09 -13.90 -24.22
CA ASP A 86 1.02 -12.50 -23.74
C ASP A 86 0.29 -12.35 -22.38
N ALA A 87 0.07 -13.42 -21.61
CA ALA A 87 -0.79 -13.34 -20.41
C ALA A 87 -0.31 -12.30 -19.39
N PHE A 88 1.00 -12.23 -19.13
CA PHE A 88 1.59 -11.27 -18.18
C PHE A 88 1.54 -9.83 -18.70
N LEU A 89 1.92 -9.62 -19.96
CA LEU A 89 1.92 -8.29 -20.57
C LEU A 89 0.50 -7.79 -20.81
N SER A 90 -0.46 -8.68 -21.06
CA SER A 90 -1.90 -8.35 -21.05
C SER A 90 -2.34 -7.78 -19.70
N VAL A 91 -1.89 -8.37 -18.58
CA VAL A 91 -2.14 -7.83 -17.23
C VAL A 91 -1.52 -6.45 -17.08
N ILE A 92 -0.26 -6.26 -17.47
CA ILE A 92 0.40 -4.95 -17.40
C ILE A 92 -0.37 -3.89 -18.20
N ASN A 93 -0.78 -4.23 -19.42
CA ASN A 93 -1.45 -3.33 -20.35
C ASN A 93 -2.87 -2.97 -19.89
N LYS A 94 -3.61 -3.92 -19.32
CA LYS A 94 -5.00 -3.73 -18.86
C LYS A 94 -5.11 -3.11 -17.48
N ARG A 95 -4.09 -3.27 -16.62
CA ARG A 95 -4.13 -2.76 -15.24
C ARG A 95 -4.43 -1.26 -15.20
N ARG A 96 -5.53 -0.90 -14.56
CA ARG A 96 -5.96 0.48 -14.28
C ARG A 96 -6.46 0.61 -12.85
N SER A 97 -6.50 1.83 -12.33
CA SER A 97 -7.09 2.10 -11.02
C SER A 97 -8.62 2.08 -11.15
N ILE A 98 -9.25 1.03 -10.62
CA ILE A 98 -10.70 0.82 -10.68
C ILE A 98 -11.34 1.43 -9.45
N ARG A 99 -12.41 2.21 -9.66
CA ARG A 99 -13.02 3.04 -8.62
C ARG A 99 -14.49 2.71 -8.36
N ASN A 100 -15.14 1.96 -9.24
CA ASN A 100 -16.45 1.40 -9.03
C ASN A 100 -16.38 -0.13 -9.00
N TYR A 101 -17.19 -0.73 -8.12
CA TYR A 101 -17.18 -2.16 -7.88
C TYR A 101 -18.59 -2.74 -7.88
N ASP A 102 -18.71 -4.03 -8.17
CA ASP A 102 -19.97 -4.79 -8.06
C ASP A 102 -20.31 -5.05 -6.58
N PRO A 103 -21.39 -4.46 -6.05
CA PRO A 103 -21.78 -4.60 -4.64
C PRO A 103 -22.20 -6.03 -4.26
N ASN A 104 -22.59 -6.86 -5.23
CA ASN A 104 -23.06 -8.22 -4.98
C ASN A 104 -21.94 -9.25 -4.98
N TYR A 105 -20.73 -8.86 -5.40
CA TYR A 105 -19.62 -9.79 -5.54
C TYR A 105 -19.01 -10.17 -4.19
N LYS A 106 -18.98 -11.48 -3.93
CA LYS A 106 -18.32 -12.08 -2.76
C LYS A 106 -16.93 -12.56 -3.14
N VAL A 107 -15.89 -11.91 -2.62
CA VAL A 107 -14.52 -12.36 -2.86
C VAL A 107 -14.26 -13.71 -2.19
N SER A 108 -13.64 -14.62 -2.92
CA SER A 108 -13.31 -15.96 -2.46
C SER A 108 -12.00 -16.00 -1.67
N LEU A 109 -11.84 -17.02 -0.83
CA LEU A 109 -10.58 -17.28 -0.15
C LEU A 109 -9.43 -17.55 -1.13
N ASN A 110 -9.72 -18.14 -2.30
CA ASN A 110 -8.71 -18.36 -3.34
C ASN A 110 -8.23 -17.04 -3.94
N GLU A 111 -9.12 -16.08 -4.21
CA GLU A 111 -8.73 -14.75 -4.68
C GLU A 111 -7.91 -14.00 -3.63
N LEU A 112 -8.31 -14.06 -2.35
CA LEU A 112 -7.55 -13.49 -1.25
C LEU A 112 -6.15 -14.13 -1.12
N PHE A 113 -6.06 -15.46 -1.24
CA PHE A 113 -4.80 -16.17 -1.32
C PHE A 113 -3.93 -15.63 -2.45
N HIS A 114 -4.48 -15.50 -3.67
CA HIS A 114 -3.73 -14.97 -4.80
C HIS A 114 -3.18 -13.57 -4.53
N ILE A 115 -3.98 -12.68 -3.94
CA ILE A 115 -3.55 -11.32 -3.63
C ILE A 115 -2.47 -11.32 -2.54
N LEU A 116 -2.72 -11.99 -1.41
CA LEU A 116 -1.87 -11.87 -0.21
C LEU A 116 -0.58 -12.68 -0.34
N PHE A 117 -0.68 -13.95 -0.74
CA PHE A 117 0.47 -14.83 -0.82
C PHE A 117 1.46 -14.38 -1.89
N TYR A 118 0.98 -14.06 -3.10
CA TYR A 118 1.90 -13.67 -4.17
C TYR A 118 2.40 -12.23 -4.06
N SER A 119 1.74 -11.35 -3.29
CA SER A 119 2.27 -10.00 -3.03
C SER A 119 3.27 -9.95 -1.89
N TYR A 120 3.03 -10.68 -0.79
CA TYR A 120 3.88 -10.57 0.41
C TYR A 120 4.04 -11.86 1.25
N GLY A 121 3.56 -13.00 0.77
CA GLY A 121 3.81 -14.30 1.40
C GLY A 121 5.25 -14.80 1.21
N VAL A 122 5.69 -15.69 2.09
CA VAL A 122 7.01 -16.32 1.99
C VAL A 122 7.00 -17.39 0.90
N THR A 123 7.71 -17.14 -0.20
CA THR A 123 7.75 -18.04 -1.38
C THR A 123 9.03 -18.86 -1.46
N PHE A 124 10.09 -18.44 -0.76
CA PHE A 124 11.36 -19.16 -0.72
C PHE A 124 12.00 -19.01 0.66
N GLN A 125 12.62 -20.06 1.19
CA GLN A 125 13.33 -20.01 2.46
C GLN A 125 14.74 -20.55 2.30
N THR A 126 15.71 -19.91 2.95
CA THR A 126 17.09 -20.41 3.01
C THR A 126 17.67 -20.27 4.41
N LYS A 127 18.62 -21.15 4.73
CA LYS A 127 19.34 -21.12 6.00
C LYS A 127 20.36 -19.97 5.98
N ILE A 128 20.40 -19.19 7.06
CA ILE A 128 21.41 -18.14 7.22
C ILE A 128 22.77 -18.82 7.51
N PRO A 129 23.84 -18.48 6.76
CA PRO A 129 25.16 -19.07 6.98
C PRO A 129 25.61 -18.97 8.44
N ASN A 130 26.12 -20.07 9.00
CA ASN A 130 26.61 -20.17 10.38
C ASN A 130 25.54 -19.91 11.47
N SER A 131 24.26 -20.14 11.20
CA SER A 131 23.20 -20.07 12.21
C SER A 131 22.12 -21.12 11.97
N ASP A 132 21.27 -21.42 12.97
CA ASP A 132 20.11 -22.31 12.81
C ASP A 132 18.84 -21.60 12.33
N TYR A 133 18.95 -20.30 12.03
CA TYR A 133 17.84 -19.48 11.56
C TYR A 133 17.66 -19.56 10.05
N HIS A 134 16.41 -19.41 9.62
CA HIS A 134 16.03 -19.34 8.21
C HIS A 134 15.50 -17.95 7.90
N VAL A 135 15.78 -17.46 6.70
CA VAL A 135 15.18 -16.23 6.16
C VAL A 135 14.16 -16.60 5.09
N GLY A 136 12.97 -16.01 5.20
CA GLY A 136 11.90 -16.13 4.21
C GLY A 136 11.93 -14.98 3.24
N TYR A 137 12.08 -15.29 1.95
CA TYR A 137 11.97 -14.35 0.85
C TYR A 137 10.55 -14.32 0.29
N ARG A 138 10.22 -13.17 -0.29
CA ARG A 138 8.94 -12.87 -0.92
C ARG A 138 9.17 -12.58 -2.40
N ASN A 139 8.09 -12.46 -3.17
CA ASN A 139 8.16 -12.09 -4.59
C ASN A 139 8.51 -10.62 -4.82
N VAL A 140 8.48 -9.80 -3.77
CA VAL A 140 8.94 -8.41 -3.81
C VAL A 140 10.35 -8.29 -3.23
N PRO A 141 11.22 -7.46 -3.83
CA PRO A 141 12.54 -7.22 -3.26
C PRO A 141 12.43 -6.36 -2.00
N SER A 142 13.28 -6.66 -1.02
CA SER A 142 13.40 -5.89 0.22
C SER A 142 14.87 -5.56 0.50
N ALA A 143 15.15 -4.35 0.96
CA ALA A 143 16.51 -3.93 1.26
C ALA A 143 17.11 -4.82 2.36
N GLY A 144 18.16 -5.56 2.00
CA GLY A 144 18.83 -6.48 2.91
C GLY A 144 18.01 -7.70 3.31
N GLY A 145 16.87 -7.96 2.64
CA GLY A 145 15.98 -9.07 2.96
C GLY A 145 15.33 -8.93 4.35
N LEU A 146 15.06 -7.70 4.78
CA LEU A 146 14.54 -7.41 6.14
C LEU A 146 13.02 -7.43 6.21
N PHE A 147 12.34 -7.14 5.10
CA PHE A 147 10.89 -7.20 4.95
C PHE A 147 10.13 -6.45 6.06
N PRO A 148 10.22 -5.11 6.12
CA PRO A 148 9.67 -4.28 7.19
C PRO A 148 8.15 -4.14 7.19
N LEU A 149 7.42 -4.69 6.23
CA LEU A 149 5.99 -4.41 6.10
C LEU A 149 5.15 -5.49 6.78
N GLU A 150 3.94 -5.12 7.17
CA GLU A 150 2.88 -6.05 7.51
C GLU A 150 1.64 -5.72 6.66
N VAL A 151 0.80 -6.72 6.42
CA VAL A 151 -0.38 -6.59 5.57
C VAL A 151 -1.62 -6.91 6.38
N TYR A 152 -2.55 -5.97 6.41
CA TYR A 152 -3.87 -6.16 7.01
C TYR A 152 -4.94 -6.03 5.93
N THR A 153 -6.05 -6.74 6.08
CA THR A 153 -7.20 -6.56 5.19
C THR A 153 -8.51 -6.51 5.96
N THR A 154 -9.32 -5.50 5.70
CA THR A 154 -10.72 -5.48 6.13
C THR A 154 -11.58 -6.02 5.01
N LEU A 155 -12.42 -7.01 5.33
CA LEU A 155 -13.34 -7.62 4.38
C LEU A 155 -14.77 -7.20 4.70
N PHE A 156 -15.48 -6.70 3.68
CA PHE A 156 -16.90 -6.34 3.79
C PHE A 156 -17.80 -7.40 3.19
N ASN A 157 -17.40 -7.96 2.04
CA ASN A 157 -18.18 -8.96 1.31
C ASN A 157 -17.27 -10.07 0.78
N SER A 158 -17.16 -11.17 1.53
CA SER A 158 -16.29 -12.30 1.22
C SER A 158 -16.92 -13.65 1.57
N GLN A 159 -16.20 -14.75 1.32
CA GLN A 159 -16.59 -16.10 1.77
C GLN A 159 -16.46 -16.30 3.29
N ILE A 160 -15.67 -15.47 3.98
CA ILE A 160 -15.53 -15.47 5.43
C ILE A 160 -16.24 -14.25 6.04
N GLU A 161 -16.35 -14.25 7.36
CA GLU A 161 -17.04 -13.20 8.09
C GLU A 161 -16.41 -11.82 7.87
N ALA A 162 -17.24 -10.78 7.92
CA ALA A 162 -16.75 -9.41 7.84
C ALA A 162 -15.88 -9.10 9.07
N GLY A 163 -14.76 -8.42 8.83
CA GLY A 163 -13.82 -8.09 9.89
C GLY A 163 -12.48 -7.60 9.37
N LEU A 164 -11.65 -7.15 10.30
CA LEU A 164 -10.24 -6.83 10.10
C LEU A 164 -9.40 -8.08 10.34
N TYR A 165 -8.54 -8.41 9.38
CA TYR A 165 -7.62 -9.52 9.41
C TYR A 165 -6.17 -9.05 9.27
N HIS A 166 -5.27 -9.74 9.94
CA HIS A 166 -3.83 -9.65 9.74
C HIS A 166 -3.37 -10.83 8.87
N TYR A 167 -2.54 -10.57 7.86
CA TYR A 167 -1.96 -11.63 7.02
C TYR A 167 -0.65 -12.11 7.65
N GLN A 168 -0.69 -13.31 8.24
CA GLN A 168 0.48 -13.94 8.81
C GLN A 168 1.27 -14.68 7.71
N ASP A 169 2.33 -14.04 7.24
CA ASP A 169 3.16 -14.46 6.12
C ASP A 169 3.83 -15.84 6.29
N ARG A 170 4.25 -16.18 7.52
CA ARG A 170 5.04 -17.38 7.81
C ARG A 170 4.27 -18.68 7.56
N ASN A 171 3.02 -18.76 8.02
CA ASN A 171 2.18 -19.94 7.83
C ASN A 171 1.06 -19.72 6.80
N ASN A 172 1.05 -18.55 6.14
CA ASN A 172 0.05 -18.16 5.15
C ASN A 172 -1.38 -18.19 5.72
N TYR A 173 -1.60 -17.50 6.84
CA TYR A 173 -2.89 -17.43 7.53
C TYR A 173 -3.50 -16.03 7.50
N LEU A 174 -4.83 -15.98 7.60
CA LEU A 174 -5.59 -14.77 7.90
C LEU A 174 -6.07 -14.85 9.35
N GLU A 175 -5.49 -14.00 10.20
CA GLU A 175 -5.80 -13.93 11.62
C GLU A 175 -6.87 -12.86 11.84
N LEU A 176 -8.04 -13.24 12.36
CA LEU A 176 -9.10 -12.30 12.68
C LEU A 176 -8.66 -11.42 13.87
N VAL A 177 -8.50 -10.12 13.62
CA VAL A 177 -8.11 -9.13 14.64
C VAL A 177 -9.35 -8.49 15.26
N LYS A 178 -10.33 -8.12 14.43
CA LYS A 178 -11.59 -7.49 14.88
C LYS A 178 -12.76 -7.98 14.03
N ALA A 179 -13.73 -8.63 14.66
CA ALA A 179 -14.97 -9.06 13.99
C ALA A 179 -15.90 -7.87 13.70
N GLY A 180 -16.74 -8.02 12.68
CA GLY A 180 -17.83 -7.11 12.37
C GLY A 180 -17.60 -6.29 11.10
N ASN A 181 -18.68 -5.65 10.64
CA ASN A 181 -18.63 -4.77 9.47
C ASN A 181 -18.20 -3.35 9.89
N HIS A 182 -17.01 -2.93 9.48
CA HIS A 182 -16.43 -1.63 9.84
C HIS A 182 -16.48 -0.60 8.70
N LEU A 183 -17.35 -0.81 7.69
CA LEU A 183 -17.42 0.05 6.51
C LEU A 183 -17.66 1.53 6.86
N ASP A 184 -18.62 1.84 7.72
CA ASP A 184 -18.93 3.23 8.08
C ASP A 184 -17.78 3.91 8.85
N GLN A 185 -17.10 3.16 9.72
CA GLN A 185 -15.90 3.64 10.41
C GLN A 185 -14.78 3.94 9.40
N LEU A 186 -14.55 3.03 8.44
CA LEU A 186 -13.51 3.20 7.43
C LEU A 186 -13.82 4.35 6.46
N LYS A 187 -15.10 4.56 6.10
CA LYS A 187 -15.54 5.72 5.32
C LYS A 187 -15.23 7.06 5.99
N ALA A 188 -15.25 7.10 7.32
CA ALA A 188 -14.98 8.33 8.07
C ALA A 188 -13.48 8.67 8.20
N ILE A 189 -12.59 7.70 7.99
CA ILE A 189 -11.14 7.86 8.21
C ILE A 189 -10.31 7.68 6.93
N ILE A 190 -10.86 7.06 5.89
CA ILE A 190 -10.26 6.95 4.56
C ILE A 190 -10.96 7.96 3.65
N ASN A 191 -10.21 8.93 3.13
CA ASN A 191 -10.75 10.01 2.29
C ASN A 191 -10.87 9.55 0.83
N ALA A 192 -11.58 8.44 0.63
CA ALA A 192 -11.79 7.81 -0.66
C ALA A 192 -12.96 8.43 -1.44
N GLU A 193 -14.06 8.78 -0.75
CA GLU A 193 -15.25 9.36 -1.39
C GLU A 193 -15.04 10.86 -1.73
N PRO A 194 -15.64 11.36 -2.83
CA PRO A 194 -16.49 10.64 -3.80
C PRO A 194 -15.70 9.94 -4.92
N TYR A 195 -14.37 9.87 -4.83
CA TYR A 195 -13.52 9.42 -5.93
C TYR A 195 -13.49 7.91 -6.10
N VAL A 196 -13.54 7.15 -5.01
CA VAL A 196 -13.56 5.68 -4.99
C VAL A 196 -14.74 5.19 -4.17
N ASN A 197 -15.56 4.32 -4.77
CA ASN A 197 -16.77 3.78 -4.16
C ASN A 197 -16.42 2.63 -3.21
N ILE A 198 -15.92 2.96 -2.02
CA ILE A 198 -15.59 1.99 -0.98
C ILE A 198 -16.79 1.13 -0.55
N LYS A 199 -18.00 1.69 -0.60
CA LYS A 199 -19.24 0.98 -0.20
C LYS A 199 -19.48 -0.30 -0.99
N ASN A 200 -19.18 -0.28 -2.29
CA ASN A 200 -19.38 -1.44 -3.16
C ASN A 200 -18.15 -2.36 -3.25
N SER A 201 -17.04 -1.99 -2.59
CA SER A 201 -15.81 -2.77 -2.63
C SER A 201 -15.94 -4.08 -1.84
N SER A 202 -15.08 -5.06 -2.17
CA SER A 202 -15.02 -6.32 -1.40
C SER A 202 -14.27 -6.13 -0.08
N GLY A 203 -13.32 -5.19 -0.06
CA GLY A 203 -12.53 -4.88 1.13
C GLY A 203 -11.49 -3.79 0.91
N VAL A 204 -10.69 -3.59 1.95
CA VAL A 204 -9.56 -2.66 2.00
C VAL A 204 -8.33 -3.41 2.47
N ILE A 205 -7.18 -3.20 1.82
CA ILE A 205 -5.87 -3.71 2.24
C ILE A 205 -5.07 -2.53 2.78
N PHE A 206 -4.41 -2.74 3.91
CA PHE A 206 -3.51 -1.79 4.54
C PHE A 206 -2.11 -2.37 4.52
N ILE A 207 -1.14 -1.57 4.10
CA ILE A 207 0.28 -1.90 4.19
C ILE A 207 0.85 -1.01 5.29
N THR A 208 1.27 -1.63 6.39
CA THR A 208 1.96 -0.95 7.48
C THR A 208 3.45 -1.18 7.37
N GLY A 209 4.24 -0.35 8.05
CA GLY A 209 5.69 -0.45 8.04
C GLY A 209 6.25 -0.35 9.44
N LEU A 210 7.05 -1.35 9.81
CA LEU A 210 7.89 -1.37 11.00
C LEU A 210 9.18 -0.61 10.72
N ILE A 211 9.19 0.69 11.01
CA ILE A 211 10.31 1.60 10.68
C ILE A 211 11.64 1.08 11.24
N GLU A 212 11.59 0.52 12.45
CA GLU A 212 12.74 -0.04 13.15
C GLU A 212 13.46 -1.10 12.34
N ARG A 213 12.71 -2.03 11.73
CA ARG A 213 13.23 -3.24 11.09
C ARG A 213 14.26 -2.90 10.02
N ASN A 214 14.02 -1.85 9.23
CA ASN A 214 14.98 -1.35 8.25
C ASN A 214 16.03 -0.42 8.86
N SER A 215 15.66 0.41 9.83
CA SER A 215 16.55 1.42 10.40
C SER A 215 17.73 0.82 11.17
N ILE A 216 17.58 -0.38 11.77
CA ILE A 216 18.66 -1.07 12.49
C ILE A 216 19.88 -1.29 11.60
N LYS A 217 19.66 -1.57 10.30
CA LYS A 217 20.73 -1.81 9.33
C LYS A 217 21.12 -0.56 8.55
N TYR A 218 20.17 0.32 8.26
CA TYR A 218 20.36 1.40 7.28
C TYR A 218 20.15 2.82 7.83
N GLY A 219 19.87 2.98 9.12
CA GLY A 219 19.54 4.26 9.75
C GLY A 219 18.41 4.98 8.98
N GLU A 220 18.57 6.29 8.77
CA GLU A 220 17.64 7.14 8.03
C GLU A 220 17.31 6.63 6.63
N ARG A 221 18.28 5.99 5.97
CA ARG A 221 18.10 5.48 4.61
C ARG A 221 17.12 4.31 4.58
N GLY A 222 16.96 3.60 5.71
CA GLY A 222 16.01 2.51 5.87
C GLY A 222 14.57 2.92 5.58
N TYR A 223 14.20 4.16 5.92
CA TYR A 223 12.86 4.70 5.63
C TYR A 223 12.61 4.81 4.12
N ARG A 224 13.62 5.25 3.33
CA ARG A 224 13.48 5.31 1.87
C ARG A 224 13.31 3.92 1.25
N PHE A 225 14.05 2.93 1.75
CA PHE A 225 13.93 1.56 1.29
C PHE A 225 12.57 0.95 1.62
N MET A 226 12.04 1.25 2.81
CA MET A 226 10.71 0.82 3.20
C MET A 226 9.64 1.43 2.27
N LEU A 227 9.71 2.74 1.95
CA LEU A 227 8.77 3.37 1.02
C LEU A 227 8.84 2.77 -0.40
N GLN A 228 10.02 2.39 -0.87
CA GLN A 228 10.17 1.67 -2.15
C GLN A 228 9.46 0.32 -2.10
N GLU A 229 9.63 -0.42 -1.01
CA GLU A 229 8.98 -1.71 -0.81
C GLU A 229 7.47 -1.61 -0.74
N VAL A 230 6.92 -0.58 -0.08
CA VAL A 230 5.47 -0.28 -0.08
C VAL A 230 4.97 -0.13 -1.52
N GLY A 231 5.73 0.54 -2.38
CA GLY A 231 5.42 0.68 -3.81
C GLY A 231 5.45 -0.66 -4.56
N TYR A 232 6.43 -1.51 -4.28
CA TYR A 232 6.53 -2.85 -4.89
C TYR A 232 5.34 -3.73 -4.52
N VAL A 233 4.97 -3.76 -3.23
CA VAL A 233 3.81 -4.53 -2.75
C VAL A 233 2.51 -3.97 -3.32
N GLY A 234 2.34 -2.65 -3.31
CA GLY A 234 1.14 -2.01 -3.87
C GLY A 234 0.95 -2.32 -5.36
N LEU A 235 2.03 -2.30 -6.15
CA LEU A 235 1.99 -2.66 -7.56
C LEU A 235 1.70 -4.17 -7.76
N ALA A 236 2.33 -5.03 -6.96
CA ALA A 236 2.07 -6.47 -7.00
C ALA A 236 0.60 -6.78 -6.72
N ILE A 237 0.01 -6.19 -5.68
CA ILE A 237 -1.42 -6.31 -5.37
C ILE A 237 -2.26 -5.85 -6.57
N SER A 238 -1.94 -4.70 -7.18
CA SER A 238 -2.69 -4.21 -8.34
C SER A 238 -2.62 -5.13 -9.55
N TYR A 239 -1.46 -5.74 -9.84
CA TYR A 239 -1.34 -6.71 -10.92
C TYR A 239 -2.05 -8.03 -10.59
N LEU A 240 -1.98 -8.50 -9.36
CA LEU A 240 -2.68 -9.72 -8.93
C LEU A 240 -4.19 -9.55 -8.99
N CYS A 241 -4.72 -8.40 -8.56
CA CYS A 241 -6.13 -8.06 -8.74
C CYS A 241 -6.51 -8.08 -10.22
N GLU A 242 -5.74 -7.44 -11.10
CA GLU A 242 -6.01 -7.46 -12.55
C GLU A 242 -6.00 -8.88 -13.12
N TYR A 243 -4.99 -9.68 -12.75
CA TYR A 243 -4.82 -11.06 -13.17
C TYR A 243 -6.02 -11.95 -12.82
N ILE A 244 -6.57 -11.81 -11.61
CA ILE A 244 -7.75 -12.57 -11.16
C ILE A 244 -9.09 -11.89 -11.50
N GLY A 245 -9.08 -10.84 -12.32
CA GLY A 245 -10.28 -10.17 -12.80
C GLY A 245 -11.00 -9.29 -11.76
N LEU A 246 -10.26 -8.78 -10.78
CA LEU A 246 -10.66 -7.76 -9.81
C LEU A 246 -10.06 -6.40 -10.16
N GLY A 247 -10.60 -5.34 -9.56
CA GLY A 247 -10.09 -3.99 -9.60
C GLY A 247 -9.43 -3.60 -8.29
N SER A 248 -8.46 -2.70 -8.35
CA SER A 248 -7.89 -2.06 -7.17
C SER A 248 -7.65 -0.57 -7.38
N CYS A 249 -7.66 0.20 -6.30
CA CYS A 249 -7.19 1.58 -6.29
C CYS A 249 -6.42 1.86 -5.01
N MET A 250 -5.15 2.28 -5.14
CA MET A 250 -4.41 2.88 -4.04
C MET A 250 -5.00 4.23 -3.65
N ILE A 251 -5.08 4.49 -2.35
CA ILE A 251 -5.60 5.72 -1.75
C ILE A 251 -4.45 6.41 -1.02
N GLY A 252 -4.18 7.66 -1.40
CA GLY A 252 -3.11 8.47 -0.81
C GLY A 252 -3.56 9.40 0.33
N SER A 253 -4.84 9.41 0.69
CA SER A 253 -5.39 10.31 1.71
C SER A 253 -6.25 9.55 2.72
N CYS A 254 -5.87 9.65 3.99
CA CYS A 254 -6.57 9.11 5.14
C CYS A 254 -6.26 9.94 6.39
N ILE A 255 -6.93 9.70 7.51
CA ILE A 255 -6.53 10.23 8.82
C ILE A 255 -5.61 9.19 9.46
N ASP A 256 -4.30 9.32 9.26
CA ASP A 256 -3.29 8.27 9.57
C ASP A 256 -3.42 7.72 11.00
N ASP A 257 -3.47 8.60 11.99
CA ASP A 257 -3.55 8.19 13.40
C ASP A 257 -4.87 7.46 13.72
N LYS A 258 -5.95 7.76 13.00
CA LYS A 258 -7.23 7.04 13.15
C LYS A 258 -7.22 5.68 12.46
N VAL A 259 -6.52 5.57 11.33
CA VAL A 259 -6.27 4.27 10.69
C VAL A 259 -5.39 3.39 11.58
N ASN A 260 -4.33 3.95 12.17
CA ASN A 260 -3.47 3.24 13.11
C ASN A 260 -4.26 2.75 14.35
N GLU A 261 -5.12 3.59 14.93
CA GLU A 261 -6.04 3.22 16.01
C GLU A 261 -7.00 2.08 15.60
N TYR A 262 -7.53 2.15 14.38
CA TYR A 262 -8.37 1.10 13.81
C TYR A 262 -7.62 -0.22 13.64
N LEU A 263 -6.36 -0.20 13.19
CA LEU A 263 -5.53 -1.39 13.05
C LEU A 263 -5.06 -1.94 14.41
N GLY A 264 -5.07 -1.11 15.46
CA GLY A 264 -4.59 -1.48 16.79
C GLY A 264 -3.07 -1.39 16.93
N ILE A 265 -2.41 -0.64 16.04
CA ILE A 265 -0.96 -0.43 16.03
C ILE A 265 -0.60 0.90 16.70
N ASP A 266 0.64 1.05 17.13
CA ASP A 266 1.08 2.20 17.92
C ASP A 266 1.10 3.52 17.12
N GLY A 267 1.19 3.44 15.78
CA GLY A 267 1.19 4.56 14.85
C GLY A 267 2.50 5.35 14.86
N VAL A 268 3.60 4.76 15.29
CA VAL A 268 4.84 5.42 15.72
C VAL A 268 6.03 4.60 15.22
N PHE A 269 6.14 3.35 15.66
CA PHE A 269 7.11 2.36 15.19
C PHE A 269 6.52 1.45 14.11
N GLU A 270 5.23 1.11 14.23
CA GLU A 270 4.42 0.56 13.15
C GLU A 270 3.33 1.58 12.76
N THR A 271 3.25 1.91 11.48
CA THR A 271 2.32 2.91 10.95
C THR A 271 1.85 2.54 9.55
N VAL A 272 0.63 2.93 9.20
CA VAL A 272 0.11 2.77 7.84
C VAL A 272 0.92 3.61 6.84
N HIS A 273 1.24 3.01 5.69
CA HIS A 273 1.92 3.69 4.58
C HIS A 273 1.12 3.67 3.27
N SER A 274 0.27 2.68 3.07
CA SER A 274 -0.57 2.60 1.88
C SER A 274 -1.88 1.89 2.18
N ILE A 275 -2.92 2.34 1.49
CA ILE A 275 -4.28 1.79 1.58
C ILE A 275 -4.72 1.45 0.17
N ILE A 276 -5.28 0.26 -0.02
CA ILE A 276 -5.75 -0.23 -1.32
C ILE A 276 -7.18 -0.70 -1.18
N ILE A 277 -8.10 -0.07 -1.89
CA ILE A 277 -9.48 -0.55 -1.99
C ILE A 277 -9.54 -1.53 -3.16
N PHE A 278 -10.19 -2.67 -2.97
CA PHE A 278 -10.30 -3.69 -4.01
C PHE A 278 -11.70 -4.31 -4.05
N GLY A 279 -12.07 -4.82 -5.22
CA GLY A 279 -13.35 -5.48 -5.43
C GLY A 279 -13.55 -5.87 -6.89
N LYS A 280 -14.67 -6.52 -7.21
CA LYS A 280 -14.97 -6.89 -8.59
C LYS A 280 -15.26 -5.65 -9.42
N LYS A 281 -14.60 -5.52 -10.57
CA LYS A 281 -14.84 -4.40 -11.50
C LYS A 281 -16.30 -4.41 -11.93
N GLN A 282 -16.95 -3.25 -11.88
CA GLN A 282 -18.25 -3.10 -12.54
C GLN A 282 -18.03 -3.10 -14.07
N CYS A 283 -18.88 -3.80 -14.83
CA CYS A 283 -18.69 -3.99 -16.28
C CYS A 283 -18.64 -2.68 -17.10
N ASP A 284 -19.09 -1.56 -16.53
CA ASP A 284 -19.20 -0.27 -17.22
C ASP A 284 -17.94 0.61 -17.10
N ASP A 285 -16.92 0.21 -16.32
CA ASP A 285 -15.71 1.03 -16.09
C ASP A 285 -14.69 0.99 -17.26
N VAL A 286 -15.08 0.55 -18.46
CA VAL A 286 -14.30 0.75 -19.70
C VAL A 286 -14.57 2.14 -20.30
N ASP A 287 -14.55 3.18 -19.47
CA ASP A 287 -14.45 4.56 -19.96
C ASP A 287 -13.02 5.05 -19.73
N ILE A 288 -12.18 4.74 -20.72
CA ILE A 288 -10.92 5.43 -20.97
C ILE A 288 -11.29 6.84 -21.43
N ASN A 289 -11.67 7.74 -20.52
CA ASN A 289 -11.74 9.19 -20.75
C ASN A 289 -12.07 9.95 -19.45
N LYS A 290 -11.09 10.06 -18.54
CA LYS A 290 -10.93 11.23 -17.65
C LYS A 290 -9.47 11.46 -17.36
#